data_AF-A0A1X7SGY9-F1
#
_entry.id   AF-A0A1X7SGY9-F1
#
_cell.length_a   1.000
_cell.length_b   1.000
_cell.length_c   1.000
_cell.angle_alpha   90.00
_cell.angle_beta   90.00
_cell.angle_gamma   90.00
#
_symmetry.space_group_name_H-M   'P 1'
#
loop_
_entity.id
_entity.type
_entity.pdbx_description
1 polymer ?
#
loop_
_entity_poly.entity_id
_entity_poly.type
_entity_poly.pdbx_seq_one_letter_code
_entity_poly.pdbx_strand_id
1 'polypeptide(L)'
;MSFSLRLLRLLLTELLDNGSFQFRDTRVLNSLFSLHTVMYSTPHSGVFQLSAPEIQGLIVDCLVCFTRPETVTDDKKDTITLTSDNSCWVLMISELISYTISKPQSYLSGLMLFSSLLPLPLPLQSSDSLSSSSIEHLIRLRHLWASHLLPLSFSLLSLIQTLL
;
A
#
# COMPACT_ATOMS: atom_id res chain seq x y z
N MET A 1 9.97 -9.03 16.91
CA MET A 1 9.70 -8.40 15.60
C MET A 1 8.40 -8.93 14.99
N SER A 2 8.31 -10.22 14.60
CA SER A 2 7.11 -10.80 13.96
C SER A 2 5.80 -10.60 14.78
N PHE A 3 5.82 -10.84 16.10
CA PHE A 3 4.65 -10.62 16.96
C PHE A 3 4.16 -9.16 16.97
N SER A 4 5.08 -8.20 17.08
CA SER A 4 4.74 -6.77 17.15
C SER A 4 4.10 -6.27 15.86
N LEU A 5 4.55 -6.76 14.70
CA LEU A 5 3.94 -6.43 13.40
C LEU A 5 2.55 -7.06 13.25
N ARG A 6 2.37 -8.30 13.70
CA ARG A 6 1.04 -8.96 13.71
C ARG A 6 0.05 -8.23 14.61
N LEU A 7 0.51 -7.78 15.79
CA LEU A 7 -0.30 -6.96 16.68
C LEU A 7 -0.63 -5.60 16.05
N LEU A 8 0.35 -4.93 15.46
CA LEU A 8 0.15 -3.67 14.75
C LEU A 8 -0.89 -3.81 13.62
N ARG A 9 -0.79 -4.87 12.82
CA ARG A 9 -1.77 -5.19 11.77
C ARG A 9 -3.19 -5.30 12.34
N LEU A 10 -3.34 -5.99 13.46
CA LEU A 10 -4.63 -6.17 14.12
C LEU A 10 -5.17 -4.83 14.65
N LEU A 11 -4.33 -4.03 15.30
CA LEU A 11 -4.72 -2.70 15.77
C LEU A 11 -5.12 -1.76 14.63
N LEU A 12 -4.35 -1.74 13.53
CA LEU A 12 -4.66 -0.96 12.34
C LEU A 12 -5.96 -1.44 11.68
N THR A 13 -6.19 -2.74 11.68
CA THR A 13 -7.41 -3.34 11.14
C THR A 13 -8.63 -2.85 11.92
N GLU A 14 -8.63 -3.02 13.24
CA GLU A 14 -9.73 -2.58 14.12
C GLU A 14 -9.94 -1.06 14.08
N LEU A 15 -8.86 -0.29 13.98
CA LEU A 15 -8.93 1.17 13.94
C LEU A 15 -9.54 1.67 12.62
N LEU A 16 -9.16 1.06 11.49
CA LEU A 16 -9.60 1.48 10.16
C LEU A 16 -10.97 0.88 9.77
N ASP A 17 -11.36 -0.27 10.32
CA ASP A 17 -12.67 -0.90 10.04
C ASP A 17 -13.86 -0.14 10.64
N ASN A 18 -13.64 0.63 11.70
CA ASN A 18 -14.71 1.43 12.32
C ASN A 18 -15.11 2.65 11.47
N GLY A 19 -14.40 2.96 10.37
CA GLY A 19 -14.79 3.95 9.36
C GLY A 19 -14.86 5.41 9.82
N SER A 20 -14.85 5.66 11.13
CA SER A 20 -14.97 6.99 11.75
C SER A 20 -13.65 7.69 11.96
N PHE A 21 -12.52 7.00 11.79
CA PHE A 21 -11.19 7.51 12.12
C PHE A 21 -10.32 7.67 10.86
N GLN A 22 -9.99 8.92 10.53
CA GLN A 22 -8.98 9.22 9.52
C GLN A 22 -7.59 9.16 10.16
N PHE A 23 -6.87 8.06 9.94
CA PHE A 23 -5.52 7.91 10.44
C PHE A 23 -4.53 8.74 9.60
N ARG A 24 -4.09 9.88 10.15
CA ARG A 24 -3.16 10.81 9.49
C ARG A 24 -1.73 10.76 10.01
N ASP A 25 -1.43 9.86 10.96
CA ASP A 25 -0.10 9.77 11.54
C ASP A 25 0.88 9.07 10.60
N THR A 26 1.71 9.85 9.90
CA THR A 26 2.70 9.34 8.95
C THR A 26 3.90 8.67 9.62
N ARG A 27 4.05 8.75 10.96
CA ARG A 27 5.18 8.14 11.67
C ARG A 27 5.19 6.63 11.56
N VAL A 28 4.00 6.02 11.60
CA VAL A 28 3.85 4.56 11.44
C VAL A 28 4.28 4.15 10.04
N LEU A 29 3.82 4.87 9.02
CA LEU A 29 4.19 4.63 7.62
C LEU A 29 5.71 4.74 7.41
N ASN A 30 6.31 5.85 7.84
CA ASN A 30 7.75 6.09 7.72
C ASN A 30 8.60 5.04 8.45
N SER A 31 8.12 4.55 9.60
CA SER A 31 8.77 3.46 10.34
C SER A 31 8.69 2.14 9.58
N LEU A 32 7.53 1.81 9.00
CA LEU A 32 7.31 0.61 8.20
C LEU A 32 8.16 0.63 6.91
N PHE A 33 8.23 1.77 6.22
CA PHE A 33 9.06 1.94 5.02
C PHE A 33 10.55 1.77 5.35
N SER A 34 11.01 2.39 6.44
CA SER A 34 12.39 2.26 6.89
C SER A 34 12.74 0.83 7.28
N LEU A 35 11.84 0.14 7.98
CA LEU A 35 12.04 -1.25 8.36
C LEU A 35 12.10 -2.16 7.12
N HIS A 36 11.24 -1.93 6.13
CA HIS A 36 11.27 -2.68 4.88
C HIS A 36 12.60 -2.48 4.15
N THR A 37 13.11 -1.25 4.07
CA THR A 37 14.41 -0.96 3.44
C THR A 37 15.56 -1.69 4.14
N VAL A 38 15.57 -1.71 5.47
CA VAL A 38 16.57 -2.49 6.22
C VAL A 38 16.47 -3.97 5.89
N MET A 39 15.26 -4.54 5.93
CA MET A 39 15.06 -5.96 5.64
C MET A 39 15.38 -6.31 4.19
N TYR A 40 15.10 -5.42 3.24
CA TYR A 40 15.37 -5.61 1.82
C TYR A 40 16.86 -5.50 1.49
N SER A 41 17.59 -4.63 2.19
CA SER A 41 19.05 -4.50 2.05
C SER A 41 19.86 -5.60 2.73
N THR A 42 19.20 -6.51 3.44
CA THR A 42 19.88 -7.56 4.21
C THR A 42 20.50 -8.60 3.26
N PRO A 43 21.80 -8.94 3.42
CA PRO A 43 22.46 -9.89 2.55
C PRO A 43 21.88 -11.30 2.72
N HIS A 44 21.80 -12.04 1.61
CA HIS A 44 21.30 -13.42 1.56
C HIS A 44 22.13 -14.43 2.35
N SER A 45 23.29 -14.05 2.91
CA SER A 45 24.14 -14.90 3.75
C SER A 45 24.03 -14.56 5.26
N GLY A 46 23.11 -13.66 5.62
CA GLY A 46 22.97 -13.16 6.99
C GLY A 46 22.05 -14.01 7.88
N VAL A 47 22.15 -13.78 9.19
CA VAL A 47 21.31 -14.42 10.23
C VAL A 47 19.81 -14.23 9.98
N PHE A 48 19.43 -13.19 9.25
CA PHE A 48 18.03 -12.85 8.96
C PHE A 48 17.51 -13.41 7.63
N GLN A 49 18.29 -14.21 6.88
CA GLN A 49 17.91 -14.70 5.54
C GLN A 49 16.51 -15.35 5.51
N LEU A 50 16.20 -16.20 6.50
CA LEU A 50 14.93 -16.93 6.56
C LEU A 50 13.77 -16.07 7.06
N SER A 51 14.06 -15.07 7.91
CA SER A 51 13.03 -14.22 8.53
C SER A 51 12.73 -12.92 7.78
N ALA A 52 13.68 -12.43 6.96
CA ALA A 52 13.54 -11.20 6.19
C ALA A 52 12.30 -11.21 5.26
N PRO A 53 12.05 -12.26 4.45
CA PRO A 53 10.86 -12.27 3.58
C PRO A 53 9.56 -12.35 4.39
N GLU A 54 9.52 -13.07 5.52
CA GLU A 54 8.34 -13.10 6.39
C GLU A 54 8.04 -11.70 6.96
N ILE A 55 9.07 -11.01 7.43
CA ILE A 55 8.92 -9.66 8.00
C ILE A 55 8.50 -8.65 6.92
N GLN A 56 9.07 -8.73 5.72
CA GLN A 56 8.65 -7.90 4.59
C GLN A 56 7.17 -8.12 4.23
N GLY A 57 6.74 -9.38 4.18
CA GLY A 57 5.32 -9.72 3.97
C GLY A 57 4.41 -9.14 5.06
N LEU A 58 4.80 -9.25 6.33
CA LEU A 58 4.03 -8.66 7.43
C LEU A 58 3.97 -7.12 7.36
N ILE A 59 5.01 -6.46 6.86
CA ILE A 59 5.00 -5.01 6.63
C ILE A 59 4.00 -4.66 5.53
N VAL A 60 4.02 -5.40 4.42
CA VAL A 60 3.06 -5.23 3.32
C VAL A 60 1.63 -5.42 3.84
N ASP A 61 1.37 -6.48 4.61
CA ASP A 61 0.06 -6.71 5.23
C ASP A 61 -0.43 -5.54 6.10
N CYS A 62 0.47 -4.90 6.85
CA CYS A 62 0.14 -3.70 7.63
C CYS A 62 -0.24 -2.53 6.72
N LEU A 63 0.49 -2.34 5.63
CA LEU A 63 0.23 -1.26 4.66
C LEU A 63 -1.07 -1.49 3.88
N VAL A 64 -1.41 -2.74 3.56
CA VAL A 64 -2.69 -3.10 2.91
C VAL A 64 -3.88 -2.75 3.80
N CYS A 65 -3.74 -2.64 5.12
CA CYS A 65 -4.82 -2.18 5.98
C CYS A 65 -5.29 -0.76 5.63
N PHE A 66 -4.40 0.08 5.07
CA PHE A 66 -4.71 1.45 4.64
C PHE A 66 -5.42 1.51 3.28
N THR A 67 -5.44 0.43 2.49
CA THR A 67 -6.04 0.40 1.14
C THR A 67 -7.54 0.10 1.16
N ARG A 68 -8.19 0.24 2.32
CA ARG A 68 -9.61 -0.11 2.49
C ARG A 68 -10.51 0.99 1.92
N PRO A 69 -11.61 0.61 1.25
CA PRO A 69 -12.58 1.57 0.75
C PRO A 69 -13.23 2.27 1.95
N GLU A 70 -13.03 3.59 2.07
CA GLU A 70 -13.77 4.41 3.02
C GLU A 70 -15.26 4.32 2.66
N THR A 71 -16.07 3.73 3.54
CA THR A 71 -17.52 3.77 3.42
C THR A 71 -17.98 5.18 3.78
N VAL A 72 -17.99 6.08 2.79
CA VAL A 72 -18.55 7.41 2.95
C VAL A 72 -20.07 7.27 3.03
N THR A 73 -20.61 7.14 4.24
CA THR A 73 -22.02 7.42 4.52
C THR A 73 -22.14 8.92 4.76
N ASP A 74 -22.32 9.71 3.69
CA ASP A 74 -22.76 11.10 3.84
C ASP A 74 -24.17 11.23 3.26
N ASP A 75 -25.15 11.24 4.17
CA ASP A 75 -26.58 11.39 3.86
C ASP A 75 -26.94 12.81 3.37
N LYS A 76 -26.01 13.77 3.30
CA LYS A 76 -26.33 15.14 2.88
C LYS A 76 -25.18 15.84 2.16
N LYS A 77 -24.95 15.49 0.88
CA LYS A 77 -24.72 16.46 -0.22
C LYS A 77 -24.45 15.75 -1.55
N ASP A 78 -25.20 16.15 -2.57
CA ASP A 78 -25.09 15.79 -3.98
C ASP A 78 -23.79 16.31 -4.63
N THR A 79 -22.65 15.81 -4.20
CA THR A 79 -21.44 15.82 -5.01
C THR A 79 -20.68 14.56 -4.68
N ILE A 80 -20.78 13.58 -5.57
CA ILE A 80 -19.79 12.52 -5.72
C ILE A 80 -18.49 13.24 -6.07
N THR A 81 -17.81 13.78 -5.07
CA THR A 81 -16.40 14.13 -5.17
C THR A 81 -15.71 12.79 -5.23
N LEU A 82 -15.58 12.32 -6.47
CA LEU A 82 -14.67 11.28 -6.87
C LEU A 82 -13.39 11.45 -6.04
N THR A 83 -13.09 10.47 -5.20
CA THR A 83 -11.82 10.32 -4.45
C THR A 83 -11.51 11.44 -3.45
N SER A 84 -11.80 11.20 -2.16
CA SER A 84 -11.27 12.00 -1.05
C SER A 84 -9.76 12.21 -1.22
N ASP A 85 -9.35 13.45 -1.50
CA ASP A 85 -7.96 13.93 -1.33
C ASP A 85 -7.43 13.70 0.10
N ASN A 86 -8.33 13.38 1.04
CA ASN A 86 -8.03 13.05 2.44
C ASN A 86 -8.06 11.54 2.76
N SER A 87 -8.17 10.65 1.76
CA SER A 87 -8.21 9.22 2.07
C SER A 87 -6.89 8.73 2.67
N CYS A 88 -6.97 7.87 3.68
CA CYS A 88 -5.77 7.31 4.32
C CYS A 88 -4.88 6.58 3.32
N TRP A 89 -5.50 6.01 2.27
CA TRP A 89 -4.80 5.35 1.18
C TRP A 89 -3.96 6.31 0.32
N VAL A 90 -4.54 7.44 -0.12
CA VAL A 90 -3.82 8.45 -0.92
C VAL A 90 -2.65 9.03 -0.12
N LEU A 91 -2.87 9.31 1.17
CA LEU A 91 -1.81 9.76 2.08
C LEU A 91 -0.69 8.72 2.21
N MET A 92 -1.03 7.44 2.35
CA MET A 92 -0.04 6.36 2.39
C MET A 92 0.80 6.29 1.12
N ILE A 93 0.17 6.33 -0.06
CA ILE A 93 0.88 6.27 -1.33
C ILE A 93 1.73 7.52 -1.57
N SER A 94 1.22 8.71 -1.22
CA SER A 94 1.96 9.96 -1.32
C SER A 94 3.25 9.94 -0.46
N GLU A 95 3.14 9.47 0.78
CA GLU A 95 4.30 9.28 1.67
C GLU A 95 5.26 8.22 1.13
N LEU A 96 4.75 7.12 0.56
CA LEU A 96 5.59 6.07 -0.04
C LEU A 96 6.38 6.59 -1.25
N ILE A 97 5.75 7.36 -2.13
CA ILE A 97 6.43 7.98 -3.28
C ILE A 97 7.50 8.94 -2.79
N SER A 98 7.15 9.83 -1.86
CA SER A 98 8.09 10.78 -1.22
C SER A 98 9.28 10.06 -0.59
N TYR A 99 9.03 8.97 0.14
CA TYR A 99 10.07 8.14 0.75
C TYR A 99 10.98 7.48 -0.30
N THR A 100 10.39 6.96 -1.38
CA THR A 100 11.12 6.26 -2.45
C THR A 100 12.13 7.20 -3.12
N ILE A 101 11.74 8.45 -3.40
CA ILE A 101 12.63 9.43 -4.03
C ILE A 101 13.54 10.17 -3.03
N SER A 102 13.30 10.03 -1.71
CA SER A 102 14.04 10.80 -0.70
C SER A 102 15.52 10.45 -0.59
N LYS A 103 15.89 9.17 -0.78
CA LYS A 103 17.26 8.67 -0.62
C LYS A 103 17.54 7.56 -1.63
N PRO A 104 18.76 7.47 -2.19
CA PRO A 104 19.11 6.39 -3.13
C PRO A 104 18.88 4.98 -2.56
N GLN A 105 19.16 4.80 -1.27
CA GLN A 105 19.00 3.51 -0.58
C GLN A 105 17.55 3.08 -0.39
N SER A 106 16.60 4.01 -0.35
CA SER A 106 15.17 3.69 -0.23
C SER A 106 14.52 3.44 -1.59
N TYR A 107 15.20 3.75 -2.69
CA TYR A 107 14.62 3.70 -4.02
C TYR A 107 14.13 2.30 -4.41
N LEU A 108 15.03 1.32 -4.42
CA LEU A 108 14.66 -0.05 -4.81
C LEU A 108 13.67 -0.70 -3.83
N SER A 109 13.86 -0.50 -2.53
CA SER A 109 12.95 -0.99 -1.50
C SER A 109 11.54 -0.37 -1.62
N GLY A 110 11.48 0.94 -1.86
CA GLY A 110 10.23 1.68 -2.04
C GLY A 110 9.47 1.25 -3.29
N LEU A 111 10.18 0.99 -4.40
CA LEU A 111 9.60 0.41 -5.61
C LEU A 111 9.03 -0.99 -5.36
N MET A 112 9.74 -1.83 -4.60
CA MET A 112 9.27 -3.17 -4.25
C MET A 112 8.06 -3.15 -3.32
N LEU A 113 8.00 -2.20 -2.38
CA LEU A 113 6.78 -1.97 -1.58
C LEU A 113 5.64 -1.51 -2.46
N PHE A 114 5.88 -0.53 -3.33
CA PHE A 114 4.85 0.01 -4.21
C PHE A 114 4.28 -1.08 -5.13
N SER A 115 5.14 -1.92 -5.72
CA SER A 115 4.70 -3.03 -6.58
C SER A 115 3.93 -4.11 -5.80
N SER A 116 4.30 -4.37 -4.54
CA SER A 116 3.60 -5.33 -3.68
C SER A 116 2.20 -4.86 -3.26
N LEU A 117 1.98 -3.55 -3.24
CA LEU A 117 0.69 -2.95 -2.91
C LEU A 117 -0.25 -2.89 -4.12
N LEU A 118 0.29 -2.76 -5.33
CA LEU A 118 -0.52 -2.65 -6.55
C LEU A 118 -1.41 -3.89 -6.77
N PRO A 119 -2.60 -3.70 -7.36
CA PRO A 119 -3.48 -4.81 -7.69
C PRO A 119 -2.82 -5.65 -8.79
N LEU A 120 -3.11 -6.95 -8.76
CA LEU A 120 -2.59 -7.90 -9.73
C LEU A 120 -2.88 -7.47 -11.19
N PRO A 121 -1.89 -7.53 -12.10
CA PRO A 121 -2.11 -7.22 -13.50
C PRO A 121 -3.01 -8.28 -14.15
N LEU A 122 -4.00 -7.82 -14.93
CA LEU A 122 -4.86 -8.67 -15.76
C LEU A 122 -4.33 -8.69 -17.21
N PRO A 123 -4.43 -9.80 -17.95
CA PRO A 123 -5.09 -11.08 -17.60
C PRO A 123 -4.22 -12.00 -16.74
N LEU A 124 -4.81 -12.61 -15.71
CA LEU A 124 -4.16 -13.64 -14.92
C LEU A 124 -4.07 -14.93 -15.75
N GLN A 125 -2.85 -15.43 -15.98
CA GLN A 125 -2.64 -16.76 -16.52
C GLN A 125 -2.76 -17.77 -15.36
N SER A 126 -3.99 -18.15 -15.00
CA SER A 126 -4.25 -19.22 -14.04
C SER A 126 -4.49 -20.55 -14.76
N SER A 127 -3.99 -21.65 -14.19
CA SER A 127 -4.25 -23.01 -14.72
C SER A 127 -5.73 -23.38 -14.67
N ASP A 128 -6.46 -22.83 -13.69
CA ASP A 128 -7.91 -22.99 -13.53
C ASP A 128 -8.65 -21.71 -13.95
N SER A 129 -9.86 -21.84 -14.51
CA SER A 129 -10.70 -20.70 -14.85
C SER A 129 -11.18 -19.99 -13.59
N LEU A 130 -10.90 -18.68 -13.48
CA LEU A 130 -11.40 -17.86 -12.38
C LEU A 130 -12.92 -17.75 -12.44
N SER A 131 -13.58 -17.73 -11.28
CA SER A 131 -15.02 -17.48 -11.21
C SER A 131 -15.36 -16.08 -11.74
N SER A 132 -16.53 -15.92 -12.37
CA SER A 132 -17.00 -14.61 -12.87
C SER A 132 -17.01 -13.55 -11.76
N SER A 133 -17.44 -13.93 -10.55
CA SER A 133 -17.47 -13.04 -9.38
C SER A 133 -16.08 -12.54 -8.95
N SER A 134 -15.05 -13.39 -9.05
CA SER A 134 -13.66 -13.02 -8.73
C SER A 134 -13.10 -12.05 -9.76
N ILE A 135 -13.41 -12.25 -11.04
CA ILE A 135 -12.99 -11.36 -12.13
C ILE A 135 -13.61 -9.96 -11.93
N GLU A 136 -14.91 -9.89 -11.64
CA GLU A 136 -15.60 -8.63 -11.35
C GLU A 136 -15.01 -7.91 -10.13
N HIS A 137 -14.62 -8.66 -9.10
CA HIS A 137 -13.95 -8.09 -7.93
C HIS A 137 -12.59 -7.48 -8.30
N LEU A 138 -11.75 -8.19 -9.06
CA LEU A 138 -10.44 -7.69 -9.51
C LEU A 138 -10.56 -6.45 -10.41
N ILE A 139 -11.55 -6.41 -11.29
CA ILE A 139 -11.82 -5.24 -12.14
C ILE A 139 -12.22 -4.04 -11.27
N ARG A 140 -13.09 -4.22 -10.27
CA ARG A 140 -13.47 -3.16 -9.33
C ARG A 140 -12.28 -2.65 -8.53
N LEU A 141 -11.45 -3.55 -8.00
CA LEU A 141 -10.22 -3.17 -7.32
C LEU A 141 -9.30 -2.37 -8.24
N ARG A 142 -9.10 -2.78 -9.49
CA ARG A 142 -8.30 -2.03 -10.47
C ARG A 142 -8.86 -0.62 -10.71
N HIS A 143 -10.18 -0.48 -10.84
CA HIS A 143 -10.79 0.84 -11.03
C HIS A 143 -10.64 1.74 -9.81
N LEU A 144 -10.79 1.18 -8.60
CA LEU A 144 -10.51 1.88 -7.36
C LEU A 144 -9.03 2.32 -7.31
N TRP A 145 -8.11 1.41 -7.62
CA TRP A 145 -6.69 1.77 -7.65
C TRP A 145 -6.39 2.89 -8.66
N ALA A 146 -6.97 2.82 -9.85
CA ALA A 146 -6.81 3.86 -10.86
C ALA A 146 -7.37 5.21 -10.40
N SER A 147 -8.50 5.23 -9.69
CA SER A 147 -9.14 6.49 -9.29
C SER A 147 -8.29 7.27 -8.29
N HIS A 148 -7.72 6.64 -7.27
CA HIS A 148 -6.90 7.36 -6.30
C HIS A 148 -5.43 7.53 -6.72
N LEU A 149 -4.91 6.72 -7.66
CA LEU A 149 -3.58 6.98 -8.24
C LEU A 149 -3.60 8.18 -9.19
N LEU A 150 -4.75 8.49 -9.80
CA LEU A 150 -4.89 9.61 -10.73
C LEU A 150 -4.51 10.98 -10.11
N PRO A 151 -4.98 11.34 -8.89
CA PRO A 151 -4.49 12.52 -8.16
C PRO A 151 -2.98 12.57 -7.95
N LEU A 152 -2.31 11.40 -7.85
CA LEU A 152 -0.88 11.28 -7.59
C LEU A 152 -0.04 11.16 -8.88
N SER A 153 -0.64 11.36 -10.05
CA SER A 153 -0.01 11.18 -11.36
C SER A 153 1.31 11.96 -11.53
N PHE A 154 1.39 13.20 -11.06
CA PHE A 154 2.62 14.00 -11.12
C PHE A 154 3.75 13.40 -10.26
N SER A 155 3.42 12.98 -9.03
CA SER A 155 4.37 12.33 -8.13
C SER A 155 4.87 10.99 -8.71
N LEU A 156 3.98 10.21 -9.33
CA LEU A 156 4.36 8.98 -10.03
C LEU A 156 5.31 9.25 -11.21
N LEU A 157 5.04 10.30 -11.99
CA LEU A 157 5.90 10.69 -13.10
C LEU A 157 7.29 11.09 -12.61
N SER A 158 7.39 11.81 -11.49
CA SER A 158 8.68 12.16 -10.88
C SER A 158 9.47 10.91 -10.45
N LEU A 159 8.79 9.89 -9.91
CA LEU A 159 9.40 8.62 -9.52
C LEU A 159 9.94 7.87 -10.75
N ILE A 160 9.22 7.89 -11.88
CA ILE A 160 9.70 7.30 -13.14
C ILE A 160 10.89 8.09 -13.71
N GLN A 161 10.84 9.42 -13.65
CA GLN A 161 11.94 10.27 -14.12
C GLN A 161 13.23 10.06 -13.33
N THR A 162 13.16 9.79 -12.02
CA THR A 162 14.36 9.45 -11.24
C THR A 162 15.03 8.13 -11.64
N LEU A 163 14.36 7.30 -12.43
CA LEU A 163 14.86 6.02 -12.96
C LEU A 163 15.58 6.17 -14.31
N LEU A 164 15.30 7.25 -15.05
CA LEU A 164 15.78 7.54 -16.40
C LEU A 164 16.97 8.51 -16.38
#